data_AF-A0A535QBG9-F1
#
_entry.id   AF-A0A535QBG9-F1
#
_cell.length_a   1.000
_cell.length_b   1.000
_cell.length_c   1.000
_cell.angle_alpha   90.00
_cell.angle_beta   90.00
_cell.angle_gamma   90.00
#
_symmetry.space_group_name_H-M   'P 1'
#
loop_
_entity.id
_entity.type
_entity.pdbx_description
1 polymer ?
#
loop_
_entity_poly.entity_id
_entity_poly.type
_entity_poly.pdbx_seq_one_letter_code
_entity_poly.pdbx_strand_id
1 'polypeptide(L)'
;MIDGACMTNPLSLWNFYFRNKRKVLPVVGILALAILGVVVTDSLLASARETAYATFGSYQKLILVAPRATRDQDLANPLQESLSRLRDVQLQVDSLDGPGGISSYYDAVVALPARLRGQLPSVQQVEVDAANARYYAARLRGDLVPLGDLIVRVQRLQSEEKSFTQLVQQLTERPNDPRPLITYLQQHQTWLQSVVPDSAQLGRLQSAVISASADANGLQASLQALSRDSANLNTSGQSLANLPVPPSPSGTIDQFKSALDRLTASLGSIEEPQPGLDKLLADSARIPGTAFVKRDAYSNLDINLLAGNAQFDLYGVDQPGMAQLLALYGDRVAAGRLPRPNANEIAVSEEIARSRHVWIGGQLGNNLDELDRLPDAFSVVGIIRGPTRIGVIPLDYMTQHYLFERRYQGLVVVPQSGHEQVVHDQLQKMIGSTAFRLFDWPYIKAKIDSLIQNLDAINRFLVILVTIVLSLVVGLLNNLFFRQRMNEFGLLAAVGYGRWALIRRVAWESLGVTVAAWGVGIGAAIAVLSWFNTSFMVPHGLVMNVFDWNVLLLHTLPIPLMVFLFGMSTVGWQLLRLDPISIIERRD
;
A
#
# COMPACT_ATOMS: atom_id res chain seq x y z
N MET A 1 38.62 48.99 -60.56
CA MET A 1 37.29 49.00 -59.90
C MET A 1 37.49 48.40 -58.52
N ILE A 2 37.26 49.21 -57.49
CA ILE A 2 37.65 48.95 -56.11
C ILE A 2 36.65 47.99 -55.46
N ASP A 3 37.18 46.94 -54.83
CA ASP A 3 36.47 45.99 -54.00
C ASP A 3 35.65 46.73 -52.93
N GLY A 4 34.33 46.52 -52.96
CA GLY A 4 33.41 46.92 -51.91
C GLY A 4 33.64 46.06 -50.67
N ALA A 5 34.65 46.39 -49.89
CA ALA A 5 34.81 45.91 -48.53
C ALA A 5 33.53 46.25 -47.76
N CYS A 6 32.73 45.23 -47.48
CA CYS A 6 31.56 45.32 -46.62
C CYS A 6 32.05 45.88 -45.28
N MET A 7 31.78 47.16 -45.01
CA MET A 7 32.15 47.83 -43.78
C MET A 7 31.47 47.13 -42.61
N THR A 8 32.15 46.14 -42.01
CA THR A 8 31.76 45.59 -40.71
C THR A 8 31.84 46.73 -39.73
N ASN A 9 30.69 47.23 -39.30
CA ASN A 9 30.59 48.37 -38.40
C ASN A 9 31.53 48.15 -37.18
N PRO A 10 32.68 48.86 -37.10
CA PRO A 10 33.71 48.58 -36.08
C PRO A 10 33.22 48.90 -34.67
N LEU A 11 32.09 49.61 -34.57
CA LEU A 11 31.39 49.96 -33.35
C LEU A 11 30.29 48.95 -32.98
N SER A 12 30.18 47.83 -33.71
CA SER A 12 29.28 46.72 -33.38
C SER A 12 29.76 46.00 -32.12
N LEU A 13 29.10 46.25 -30.99
CA LEU A 13 29.41 45.62 -29.71
C LEU A 13 29.10 44.11 -29.70
N TRP A 14 28.35 43.59 -30.68
CA TRP A 14 28.19 42.14 -30.94
C TRP A 14 29.54 41.46 -31.21
N ASN A 15 30.46 42.16 -31.88
CA ASN A 15 31.80 41.63 -32.14
C ASN A 15 32.57 41.34 -30.86
N PHE A 16 32.27 42.01 -29.74
CA PHE A 16 32.90 41.72 -28.45
C PHE A 16 32.47 40.37 -27.90
N TYR A 17 31.16 40.05 -27.91
CA TYR A 17 30.68 38.75 -27.43
C TYR A 17 31.22 37.61 -28.32
N PHE A 18 31.28 37.82 -29.64
CA PHE A 18 31.86 36.86 -30.58
C PHE A 18 33.40 36.73 -30.50
N ARG A 19 34.14 37.81 -30.19
CA ARG A 19 35.60 37.78 -29.99
C ARG A 19 36.00 37.28 -28.60
N ASN A 20 35.16 37.49 -27.59
CA ASN A 20 35.46 37.20 -26.19
C ASN A 20 34.71 35.96 -25.68
N LYS A 21 34.68 34.91 -26.51
CA LYS A 21 33.95 33.65 -26.26
C LYS A 21 34.24 33.06 -24.87
N ARG A 22 35.48 33.19 -24.38
CA ARG A 22 35.91 32.71 -23.06
C ARG A 22 35.15 33.35 -21.89
N LYS A 23 34.56 34.53 -22.07
CA LYS A 23 33.77 35.23 -21.05
C LYS A 23 32.26 35.01 -21.18
N VAL A 24 31.78 34.78 -22.39
CA VAL A 24 30.35 34.60 -22.70
C VAL A 24 29.90 33.17 -22.51
N LEU A 25 30.72 32.20 -22.93
CA LEU A 25 30.42 30.77 -22.82
C LEU A 25 30.11 30.33 -21.37
N PRO A 26 30.83 30.79 -20.33
CA PRO A 26 30.48 30.45 -18.95
C PRO A 26 29.09 30.96 -18.53
N VAL A 27 28.70 32.18 -18.91
CA VAL A 27 27.37 32.73 -18.56
C VAL A 27 26.26 31.97 -19.28
N VAL A 28 26.43 31.74 -20.58
CA VAL A 28 25.49 30.94 -21.38
C VAL A 28 25.39 29.52 -20.82
N GLY A 29 26.52 28.92 -20.44
CA GLY A 29 26.58 27.58 -19.85
C GLY A 29 25.87 27.49 -18.51
N ILE A 30 26.13 28.43 -17.59
CA ILE A 30 25.46 28.46 -16.28
C ILE A 30 23.94 28.62 -16.45
N LEU A 31 23.50 29.54 -17.31
CA LEU A 31 22.07 29.78 -17.55
C LEU A 31 21.41 28.58 -18.25
N ALA A 32 22.07 27.97 -19.24
CA ALA A 32 21.57 26.79 -19.93
C ALA A 32 21.47 25.57 -18.99
N LEU A 33 22.49 25.33 -18.15
CA LEU A 33 22.48 24.25 -17.15
C LEU A 33 21.38 24.43 -16.10
N ALA A 34 21.15 25.67 -15.67
CA ALA A 34 20.07 25.99 -14.76
C ALA A 34 18.69 25.69 -15.36
N ILE A 35 18.47 26.13 -16.60
CA ILE A 35 17.22 25.87 -17.31
C ILE A 35 17.03 24.37 -17.52
N LEU A 36 18.11 23.65 -17.87
CA LEU A 36 18.09 22.19 -17.92
C LEU A 36 17.65 21.60 -16.59
N GLY A 37 18.23 22.01 -15.46
CA GLY A 37 17.87 21.50 -14.14
C GLY A 37 16.40 21.74 -13.78
N VAL A 38 15.88 22.93 -14.09
CA VAL A 38 14.46 23.27 -13.87
C VAL A 38 13.56 22.42 -14.76
N VAL A 39 13.86 22.31 -16.06
CA VAL A 39 13.08 21.50 -17.01
C VAL A 39 13.07 20.03 -16.61
N VAL A 40 14.22 19.48 -16.20
CA VAL A 40 14.34 18.09 -15.75
C VAL A 40 13.48 17.85 -14.51
N THR A 41 13.57 18.73 -13.50
CA THR A 41 12.80 18.60 -12.25
C THR A 41 11.30 18.67 -12.52
N ASP A 42 10.88 19.61 -13.36
CA ASP A 42 9.48 19.80 -13.74
C ASP A 42 8.93 18.61 -14.56
N SER A 43 9.72 18.08 -15.48
CA SER A 43 9.34 16.91 -16.28
C SER A 43 9.24 15.64 -15.43
N LEU A 44 10.12 15.48 -14.44
CA LEU A 44 10.03 14.38 -13.47
C LEU A 44 8.76 14.50 -12.61
N LEU A 45 8.41 15.70 -12.16
CA LEU A 45 7.18 15.93 -11.39
C LEU A 45 5.93 15.69 -12.24
N ALA A 46 5.92 16.14 -13.49
CA ALA A 46 4.84 15.88 -14.45
C ALA A 46 4.68 14.38 -14.72
N SER A 47 5.79 13.65 -14.91
CA SER A 47 5.78 12.19 -15.06
C SER A 47 5.24 11.48 -13.81
N ALA A 48 5.59 11.94 -12.60
CA ALA A 48 5.06 11.39 -11.36
C ALA A 48 3.54 11.60 -11.25
N ARG A 49 3.04 12.78 -11.64
CA ARG A 49 1.61 13.10 -11.73
C ARG A 49 0.89 12.17 -12.72
N GLU A 50 1.39 12.06 -13.94
CA GLU A 50 0.80 11.20 -14.97
C GLU A 50 0.80 9.74 -14.53
N THR A 51 1.88 9.28 -13.91
CA THR A 51 1.99 7.93 -13.36
C THR A 51 0.94 7.72 -12.27
N ALA A 52 0.78 8.65 -11.32
CA ALA A 52 -0.24 8.55 -10.28
C ALA A 52 -1.67 8.46 -10.87
N TYR A 53 -2.01 9.31 -11.84
CA TYR A 53 -3.33 9.22 -12.49
C TYR A 53 -3.50 7.96 -13.33
N ALA A 54 -2.45 7.47 -13.99
CA ALA A 54 -2.49 6.23 -14.76
C ALA A 54 -2.65 5.00 -13.87
N THR A 55 -1.99 4.99 -12.71
CA THR A 55 -2.09 3.92 -11.71
C THR A 55 -3.50 3.78 -11.17
N PHE A 56 -4.17 4.89 -10.85
CA PHE A 56 -5.54 4.88 -10.35
C PHE A 56 -6.60 5.12 -11.45
N GLY A 57 -6.20 5.05 -12.72
CA GLY A 57 -7.06 5.35 -13.87
C GLY A 57 -8.23 4.40 -14.01
N SER A 58 -8.11 3.18 -13.48
CA SER A 58 -9.18 2.19 -13.38
C SER A 58 -10.43 2.79 -12.72
N TYR A 59 -10.30 3.50 -11.60
CA TYR A 59 -11.41 4.05 -10.83
C TYR A 59 -12.22 5.13 -11.59
N GLN A 60 -11.75 5.63 -12.73
CA GLN A 60 -12.47 6.63 -13.53
C GLN A 60 -13.82 6.13 -14.04
N LYS A 61 -13.94 4.83 -14.34
CA LYS A 61 -15.14 4.23 -14.94
C LYS A 61 -15.85 3.23 -14.03
N LEU A 62 -15.32 2.98 -12.84
CA LEU A 62 -15.90 2.03 -11.89
C LEU A 62 -15.95 2.60 -10.49
N ILE A 63 -16.85 2.04 -9.70
CA ILE A 63 -16.96 2.25 -8.26
C ILE A 63 -16.60 0.93 -7.60
N LEU A 64 -15.56 0.94 -6.78
CA LEU A 64 -15.14 -0.24 -6.03
C LEU A 64 -15.79 -0.20 -4.64
N VAL A 65 -16.50 -1.25 -4.28
CA VAL A 65 -17.04 -1.46 -2.95
C VAL A 65 -16.24 -2.55 -2.28
N ALA A 66 -15.42 -2.19 -1.30
CA ALA A 66 -14.60 -3.13 -0.55
C ALA A 66 -14.97 -3.06 0.94
N PRO A 67 -14.81 -4.15 1.70
CA PRO A 67 -15.07 -4.11 3.13
C PRO A 67 -14.17 -3.09 3.84
N ARG A 68 -14.69 -2.49 4.91
CA ARG A 68 -14.00 -1.62 5.85
C ARG A 68 -13.02 -2.45 6.64
N ALA A 69 -11.92 -2.84 6.01
CA ALA A 69 -10.77 -3.37 6.74
C ALA A 69 -10.10 -2.20 7.47
N THR A 70 -10.34 -2.06 8.76
CA THR A 70 -9.36 -1.43 9.66
C THR A 70 -8.33 -2.52 9.95
N ARG A 71 -7.08 -2.28 9.54
CA ARG A 71 -5.94 -3.18 9.74
C ARG A 71 -5.84 -3.68 11.19
N ASP A 72 -6.31 -2.87 12.15
CA ASP A 72 -6.32 -3.16 13.58
C ASP A 72 -7.49 -4.04 14.06
N GLN A 73 -8.61 -4.15 13.33
CA GLN A 73 -9.73 -5.05 13.68
C GLN A 73 -9.61 -6.43 13.05
N ASP A 74 -8.94 -6.56 11.90
CA ASP A 74 -8.59 -7.88 11.32
C ASP A 74 -7.53 -8.62 12.16
N LEU A 75 -6.68 -7.87 12.88
CA LEU A 75 -5.65 -8.42 13.79
C LEU A 75 -6.14 -8.60 15.24
N ALA A 76 -7.24 -7.96 15.64
CA ALA A 76 -7.90 -8.22 16.91
C ALA A 76 -8.68 -9.53 16.82
N ASN A 77 -7.93 -10.63 16.83
CA ASN A 77 -8.34 -11.93 16.36
C ASN A 77 -9.50 -12.49 17.23
N PRO A 78 -10.75 -12.57 16.73
CA PRO A 78 -11.85 -13.18 17.49
C PRO A 78 -11.56 -14.65 17.83
N LEU A 79 -10.67 -15.32 17.08
CA LEU A 79 -10.13 -16.62 17.49
C LEU A 79 -9.22 -16.49 18.72
N GLN A 80 -8.37 -15.47 18.82
CA GLN A 80 -7.51 -15.28 19.99
C GLN A 80 -8.33 -15.09 21.26
N GLU A 81 -9.38 -14.28 21.21
CA GLU A 81 -10.28 -14.09 22.35
C GLU A 81 -11.06 -15.38 22.67
N SER A 82 -11.47 -16.12 21.64
CA SER A 82 -12.16 -17.40 21.83
C SER A 82 -11.23 -18.46 22.43
N LEU A 83 -9.97 -18.52 21.98
CA LEU A 83 -8.94 -19.46 22.44
C LEU A 83 -8.44 -19.13 23.85
N SER A 84 -8.30 -17.85 24.21
CA SER A 84 -7.92 -17.45 25.57
C SER A 84 -9.00 -17.83 26.58
N ARG A 85 -10.27 -17.55 26.26
CA ARG A 85 -11.40 -17.98 27.09
C ARG A 85 -11.51 -19.50 27.16
N LEU A 86 -11.30 -20.22 26.05
CA LEU A 86 -11.29 -21.69 26.05
C LEU A 86 -10.22 -22.23 27.02
N ARG A 87 -9.02 -21.65 27.03
CA ARG A 87 -7.93 -22.02 27.94
C ARG A 87 -8.31 -21.80 29.40
N ASP A 88 -8.86 -20.63 29.73
CA ASP A 88 -9.21 -20.29 31.11
C ASP A 88 -10.24 -21.28 31.66
N VAL A 89 -11.22 -21.67 30.84
CA VAL A 89 -12.21 -22.66 31.24
C VAL A 89 -11.65 -24.09 31.23
N GLN A 90 -10.75 -24.43 30.30
CA GLN A 90 -10.04 -25.72 30.30
C GLN A 90 -9.27 -25.94 31.62
N LEU A 91 -8.57 -24.92 32.13
CA LEU A 91 -7.87 -25.00 33.41
C LEU A 91 -8.83 -25.25 34.59
N GLN A 92 -10.04 -24.70 34.54
CA GLN A 92 -11.07 -24.97 35.53
C GLN A 92 -11.61 -26.40 35.41
N VAL A 93 -11.80 -26.91 34.19
CA VAL A 93 -12.23 -28.30 33.95
C VAL A 93 -11.16 -29.30 34.41
N ASP A 94 -9.86 -29.02 34.18
CA ASP A 94 -8.77 -29.86 34.68
C ASP A 94 -8.72 -29.90 36.22
N SER A 95 -9.09 -28.81 36.88
CA SER A 95 -9.18 -28.76 38.35
C SER A 95 -10.31 -29.64 38.93
N LEU A 96 -11.34 -29.99 38.14
CA LEU A 96 -12.43 -30.89 38.55
C LEU A 96 -11.96 -32.34 38.78
N ASP A 97 -10.78 -32.71 38.32
CA ASP A 97 -10.15 -34.01 38.54
C ASP A 97 -9.10 -33.99 39.66
N GLY A 98 -8.91 -32.84 40.30
CA GLY A 98 -7.95 -32.64 41.40
C GLY A 98 -8.44 -33.15 42.77
N PRO A 99 -7.72 -32.83 43.87
CA PRO A 99 -8.10 -33.22 45.22
C PRO A 99 -9.49 -32.68 45.60
N GLY A 100 -10.46 -33.57 45.84
CA GLY A 100 -11.87 -33.22 46.08
C GLY A 100 -12.75 -33.24 44.82
N GLY A 101 -12.19 -33.63 43.67
CA GLY A 101 -12.85 -33.75 42.37
C GLY A 101 -13.44 -35.14 42.06
N ILE A 102 -13.82 -35.35 40.79
CA ILE A 102 -14.57 -36.53 40.30
C ILE A 102 -13.84 -37.84 40.59
N SER A 103 -12.53 -37.91 40.33
CA SER A 103 -11.74 -39.13 40.62
C SER A 103 -11.69 -39.45 42.11
N SER A 104 -11.51 -38.44 42.97
CA SER A 104 -11.49 -38.64 44.43
C SER A 104 -12.86 -39.08 44.99
N TYR A 105 -13.94 -38.58 44.40
CA TYR A 105 -15.30 -39.01 44.75
C TYR A 105 -15.54 -40.47 44.34
N TYR A 106 -15.16 -40.85 43.11
CA TYR A 106 -15.25 -42.22 42.64
C TYR A 106 -14.45 -43.19 43.53
N ASP A 107 -13.21 -42.85 43.88
CA ASP A 107 -12.38 -43.69 44.76
C ASP A 107 -13.01 -43.85 46.15
N ALA A 108 -13.66 -42.81 46.68
CA ALA A 108 -14.42 -42.87 47.93
C ALA A 108 -15.67 -43.76 47.84
N VAL A 109 -16.37 -43.77 46.70
CA VAL A 109 -17.54 -44.63 46.46
C VAL A 109 -17.13 -46.10 46.33
N VAL A 110 -16.04 -46.39 45.61
CA VAL A 110 -15.52 -47.76 45.43
C VAL A 110 -14.93 -48.34 46.72
N ALA A 111 -14.40 -47.49 47.60
CA ALA A 111 -13.89 -47.88 48.91
C ALA A 111 -14.98 -48.38 49.88
N LEU A 112 -16.27 -48.23 49.54
CA LEU A 112 -17.36 -48.73 50.36
C LEU A 112 -17.33 -50.29 50.45
N PRO A 113 -17.53 -50.86 51.65
CA PRO A 113 -17.54 -52.30 51.87
C PRO A 113 -18.49 -53.04 50.92
N ALA A 114 -18.03 -54.15 50.32
CA ALA A 114 -18.79 -54.95 49.36
C ALA A 114 -20.17 -55.43 49.90
N ARG A 115 -20.31 -55.58 51.23
CA ARG A 115 -21.59 -55.91 51.88
C ARG A 115 -22.66 -54.81 51.74
N LEU A 116 -22.26 -53.53 51.69
CA LEU A 116 -23.18 -52.40 51.49
C LEU A 116 -23.60 -52.26 50.03
N ARG A 117 -22.70 -52.54 49.09
CA ARG A 117 -22.98 -52.57 47.65
C ARG A 117 -23.98 -53.66 47.25
N GLY A 118 -23.96 -54.82 47.93
CA GLY A 118 -24.89 -55.92 47.67
C GLY A 118 -26.29 -55.78 48.28
N GLN A 119 -26.50 -54.84 49.22
CA GLN A 119 -27.78 -54.68 49.93
C GLN A 119 -28.63 -53.51 49.44
N LEU A 120 -28.06 -52.58 48.67
CA LEU A 120 -28.70 -51.32 48.28
C LEU A 120 -28.50 -51.04 46.79
N PRO A 121 -29.54 -51.26 45.96
CA PRO A 121 -29.49 -50.97 44.52
C PRO A 121 -29.11 -49.51 44.20
N SER A 122 -29.45 -48.59 45.10
CA SER A 122 -29.13 -47.16 45.00
C SER A 122 -27.64 -46.84 45.15
N VAL A 123 -26.87 -47.64 45.89
CA VAL A 123 -25.40 -47.49 45.99
C VAL A 123 -24.73 -47.94 44.70
N GLN A 124 -25.25 -49.00 44.09
CA GLN A 124 -24.79 -49.48 42.79
C GLN A 124 -25.05 -48.45 41.68
N GLN A 125 -26.19 -47.75 41.72
CA GLN A 125 -26.50 -46.68 40.79
C GLN A 125 -25.53 -45.50 40.90
N VAL A 126 -25.18 -45.08 42.13
CA VAL A 126 -24.19 -44.01 42.37
C VAL A 126 -22.78 -44.42 41.94
N GLU A 127 -22.40 -45.69 42.09
CA GLU A 127 -21.12 -46.22 41.58
C GLU A 127 -21.06 -46.15 40.04
N VAL A 128 -22.15 -46.50 39.35
CA VAL A 128 -22.28 -46.40 37.88
C VAL A 128 -22.21 -44.95 37.41
N ASP A 129 -22.92 -44.04 38.08
CA ASP A 129 -22.91 -42.62 37.70
C ASP A 129 -21.56 -41.95 37.96
N ALA A 130 -20.88 -42.31 39.05
CA ALA A 130 -19.52 -41.86 39.33
C ALA A 130 -18.51 -42.41 38.29
N ALA A 131 -18.67 -43.66 37.86
CA ALA A 131 -17.85 -44.26 36.80
C ALA A 131 -18.08 -43.54 35.45
N ASN A 132 -19.34 -43.25 35.11
CA ASN A 132 -19.70 -42.51 33.90
C ASN A 132 -19.13 -41.08 33.90
N ALA A 133 -19.22 -40.37 35.03
CA ALA A 133 -18.64 -39.04 35.17
C ALA A 133 -17.12 -39.05 35.00
N ARG A 134 -16.44 -40.03 35.58
CA ARG A 134 -14.99 -40.22 35.41
C ARG A 134 -14.62 -40.54 33.96
N TYR A 135 -15.42 -41.37 33.29
CA TYR A 135 -15.22 -41.74 31.90
C TYR A 135 -15.32 -40.54 30.95
N TYR A 136 -16.41 -39.76 31.03
CA TYR A 136 -16.58 -38.57 30.19
C TYR A 136 -15.54 -37.48 30.47
N ALA A 137 -15.13 -37.31 31.73
CA ALA A 137 -14.05 -36.39 32.09
C ALA A 137 -12.70 -36.77 31.46
N ALA A 138 -12.35 -38.07 31.47
CA ALA A 138 -11.11 -38.55 30.86
C ALA A 138 -11.12 -38.40 29.33
N ARG A 139 -12.26 -38.64 28.69
CA ARG A 139 -12.42 -38.51 27.24
C ARG A 139 -12.36 -37.05 26.78
N LEU A 140 -13.05 -36.16 27.50
CA LEU A 140 -12.99 -34.72 27.29
C LEU A 140 -11.54 -34.19 27.37
N ARG A 141 -10.74 -34.67 28.33
CA ARG A 141 -9.32 -34.31 28.44
C ARG A 141 -8.52 -34.76 27.20
N GLY A 142 -8.82 -35.92 26.64
CA GLY A 142 -8.18 -36.41 25.41
C GLY A 142 -8.50 -35.53 24.19
N ASP A 143 -9.77 -35.16 24.03
CA ASP A 143 -10.24 -34.30 22.93
C ASP A 143 -9.74 -32.85 23.03
N LEU A 144 -9.32 -32.44 24.23
CA LEU A 144 -8.74 -31.13 24.50
C LEU A 144 -7.25 -31.03 24.16
N VAL A 145 -6.52 -32.13 23.94
CA VAL A 145 -5.09 -32.10 23.61
C VAL A 145 -4.80 -31.34 22.31
N PRO A 146 -5.48 -31.61 21.18
CA PRO A 146 -5.27 -30.86 19.93
C PRO A 146 -5.63 -29.37 20.06
N LEU A 147 -6.60 -29.03 20.92
CA LEU A 147 -7.01 -27.66 21.20
C LEU A 147 -5.98 -26.93 22.07
N GLY A 148 -5.40 -27.62 23.05
CA GLY A 148 -4.29 -27.13 23.87
C GLY A 148 -3.04 -26.83 23.05
N ASP A 149 -2.67 -27.72 22.13
CA ASP A 149 -1.55 -27.50 21.21
C ASP A 149 -1.77 -26.27 20.32
N LEU A 150 -3.01 -26.05 19.87
CA LEU A 150 -3.39 -24.85 19.11
C LEU A 150 -3.30 -23.58 19.96
N ILE A 151 -3.79 -23.61 21.21
CA ILE A 151 -3.69 -22.49 22.15
C ILE A 151 -2.22 -22.11 22.37
N VAL A 152 -1.36 -23.09 22.67
CA VAL A 152 0.07 -22.87 22.90
C VAL A 152 0.74 -22.29 21.66
N ARG A 153 0.39 -22.80 20.47
CA ARG A 153 0.90 -22.29 19.19
C ARG A 153 0.48 -20.84 18.95
N VAL A 154 -0.79 -20.49 19.16
CA VAL A 154 -1.30 -19.12 18.97
C VAL A 154 -0.68 -18.13 19.95
N GLN A 155 -0.45 -18.53 21.20
CA GLN A 155 0.25 -17.69 22.16
C GLN A 155 1.71 -17.48 21.81
N ARG A 156 2.38 -18.51 21.28
CA ARG A 156 3.73 -18.37 20.77
C ARG A 156 3.76 -17.35 19.62
N LEU A 157 2.81 -17.42 18.68
CA LEU A 157 2.67 -16.42 17.61
C LEU A 157 2.47 -14.98 18.14
N GLN A 158 1.70 -14.80 19.21
CA GLN A 158 1.49 -13.46 19.80
C GLN A 158 2.72 -12.92 20.54
N SER A 159 3.46 -13.80 21.23
CA SER A 159 4.73 -13.39 21.84
C SER A 159 5.74 -12.94 20.78
N GLU A 160 5.68 -13.57 19.60
CA GLU A 160 6.52 -13.24 18.43
C GLU A 160 6.10 -11.92 17.77
N GLU A 161 4.80 -11.68 17.60
CA GLU A 161 4.31 -10.40 17.08
C GLU A 161 4.73 -9.23 18.00
N LYS A 162 4.67 -9.43 19.33
CA LYS A 162 5.12 -8.45 20.30
C LYS A 162 6.64 -8.25 20.25
N SER A 163 7.43 -9.32 20.16
CA SER A 163 8.89 -9.20 20.04
C SER A 163 9.30 -8.52 18.74
N PHE A 164 8.60 -8.78 17.64
CA PHE A 164 8.80 -8.11 16.36
C PHE A 164 8.41 -6.62 16.43
N THR A 165 7.27 -6.30 17.03
CA THR A 165 6.84 -4.90 17.22
C THR A 165 7.84 -4.12 18.06
N GLN A 166 8.37 -4.75 19.13
CA GLN A 166 9.44 -4.19 19.93
C GLN A 166 10.74 -4.01 19.14
N LEU A 167 11.10 -4.97 18.28
CA LEU A 167 12.24 -4.84 17.37
C LEU A 167 12.06 -3.63 16.43
N VAL A 168 10.89 -3.51 15.79
CA VAL A 168 10.58 -2.39 14.89
C VAL A 168 10.67 -1.07 15.63
N GLN A 169 10.14 -0.99 16.86
CA GLN A 169 10.24 0.19 17.69
C GLN A 169 11.69 0.53 18.05
N GLN A 170 12.48 -0.46 18.46
CA GLN A 170 13.90 -0.29 18.78
C GLN A 170 14.73 0.14 17.55
N LEU A 171 14.43 -0.40 16.37
CA LEU A 171 15.08 -0.01 15.11
C LEU A 171 14.63 1.38 14.64
N THR A 172 13.39 1.79 14.93
CA THR A 172 12.90 3.14 14.63
C THR A 172 13.56 4.19 15.54
N GLU A 173 13.76 3.86 16.81
CA GLU A 173 14.44 4.73 17.77
C GLU A 173 15.97 4.77 17.56
N ARG A 174 16.57 3.67 17.07
CA ARG A 174 18.02 3.53 16.81
C ARG A 174 18.30 2.80 15.50
N PRO A 175 18.16 3.47 14.35
CA PRO A 175 18.28 2.84 13.02
C PRO A 175 19.68 2.31 12.68
N ASN A 176 20.72 2.76 13.40
CA ASN A 176 22.11 2.35 13.17
C ASN A 176 22.62 1.25 14.11
N ASP A 177 21.77 0.69 15.00
CA ASP A 177 22.18 -0.37 15.92
C ASP A 177 21.69 -1.74 15.42
N PRO A 178 22.58 -2.63 14.92
CA PRO A 178 22.19 -3.93 14.38
C PRO A 178 21.92 -5.00 15.45
N ARG A 179 22.25 -4.73 16.72
CA ARG A 179 22.17 -5.73 17.81
C ARG A 179 20.75 -6.25 18.07
N PRO A 180 19.68 -5.42 18.06
CA PRO A 180 18.31 -5.89 18.18
C PRO A 180 17.92 -6.87 17.07
N LEU A 181 18.30 -6.56 15.82
CA LEU A 181 18.03 -7.39 14.65
C LEU A 181 18.74 -8.75 14.75
N ILE A 182 20.03 -8.74 15.11
CA ILE A 182 20.83 -9.96 15.28
C ILE A 182 20.26 -10.84 16.41
N THR A 183 19.87 -10.23 17.52
CA THR A 183 19.31 -10.95 18.69
C THR A 183 17.97 -11.60 18.32
N TYR A 184 17.12 -10.87 17.60
CA TYR A 184 15.85 -11.39 17.09
C TYR A 184 16.06 -12.55 16.11
N LEU A 185 16.94 -12.40 15.11
CA LEU A 185 17.22 -13.44 14.12
C LEU A 185 17.81 -14.72 14.73
N GLN A 186 18.64 -14.60 15.77
CA GLN A 186 19.19 -15.73 16.50
C GLN A 186 18.14 -16.48 17.33
N GLN A 187 17.12 -15.78 17.83
CA GLN A 187 16.08 -16.36 18.68
C GLN A 187 14.93 -17.00 17.88
N HIS A 188 14.72 -16.59 16.62
CA HIS A 188 13.48 -16.91 15.87
C HIS A 188 13.69 -17.70 14.56
N GLN A 189 14.88 -18.28 14.32
CA GLN A 189 15.24 -19.02 13.09
C GLN A 189 14.31 -20.19 12.71
N THR A 190 13.67 -20.86 13.68
CA THR A 190 12.81 -22.03 13.46
C THR A 190 11.36 -21.70 13.10
N TRP A 191 10.96 -20.43 13.16
CA TRP A 191 9.55 -20.01 13.05
C TRP A 191 9.01 -20.08 11.61
N LEU A 192 9.83 -19.73 10.61
CA LEU A 192 9.45 -19.60 9.20
C LEU A 192 8.91 -20.88 8.55
N GLN A 193 9.07 -22.05 9.15
CA GLN A 193 8.59 -23.32 8.62
C GLN A 193 7.23 -23.78 9.20
N SER A 194 6.66 -23.05 10.16
CA SER A 194 5.58 -23.61 11.02
C SER A 194 4.22 -22.92 10.95
N VAL A 195 4.08 -21.87 10.14
CA VAL A 195 2.97 -20.91 10.24
C VAL A 195 2.02 -21.04 9.05
N VAL A 196 1.28 -22.14 8.94
CA VAL A 196 -0.11 -22.20 8.43
C VAL A 196 -0.67 -23.60 8.79
N PRO A 197 -1.88 -23.72 9.36
CA PRO A 197 -2.55 -25.01 9.44
C PRO A 197 -3.00 -25.46 8.05
N ASP A 198 -2.54 -26.64 7.62
CA ASP A 198 -3.04 -27.29 6.41
C ASP A 198 -4.55 -27.60 6.56
N SER A 199 -5.29 -27.72 5.45
CA SER A 199 -6.72 -28.11 5.40
C SER A 199 -7.04 -29.36 6.25
N ALA A 200 -6.12 -30.33 6.28
CA ALA A 200 -6.22 -31.53 7.11
C ALA A 200 -6.07 -31.27 8.62
N GLN A 201 -5.48 -30.14 9.02
CA GLN A 201 -5.41 -29.69 10.43
C GLN A 201 -6.69 -28.98 10.84
N LEU A 202 -7.29 -28.17 9.96
CA LEU A 202 -8.57 -27.50 10.23
C LEU A 202 -9.73 -28.50 10.42
N GLY A 203 -9.82 -29.53 9.56
CA GLY A 203 -10.82 -30.59 9.72
C GLY A 203 -10.64 -31.40 11.02
N ARG A 204 -9.38 -31.63 11.44
CA ARG A 204 -9.08 -32.28 12.73
C ARG A 204 -9.50 -31.42 13.91
N LEU A 205 -9.25 -30.11 13.85
CA LEU A 205 -9.67 -29.17 14.88
C LEU A 205 -11.20 -29.10 14.99
N GLN A 206 -11.90 -29.02 13.86
CA GLN A 206 -13.36 -29.03 13.85
C GLN A 206 -13.93 -30.34 14.44
N SER A 207 -13.33 -31.48 14.11
CA SER A 207 -13.72 -32.77 14.71
C SER A 207 -13.45 -32.83 16.22
N ALA A 208 -12.35 -32.24 16.69
CA ALA A 208 -12.01 -32.18 18.11
C ALA A 208 -12.98 -31.27 18.89
N VAL A 209 -13.37 -30.13 18.32
CA VAL A 209 -14.36 -29.22 18.93
C VAL A 209 -15.74 -29.89 19.04
N ILE A 210 -16.17 -30.60 17.99
CA ILE A 210 -17.45 -31.34 18.00
C ILE A 210 -17.43 -32.46 19.05
N SER A 211 -16.34 -33.22 19.10
CA SER A 211 -16.19 -34.34 20.05
C SER A 211 -16.13 -33.85 21.50
N ALA A 212 -15.35 -32.79 21.77
CA ALA A 212 -15.28 -32.14 23.09
C ALA A 212 -16.63 -31.57 23.54
N SER A 213 -17.43 -31.00 22.62
CA SER A 213 -18.78 -30.53 22.94
C SER A 213 -19.72 -31.69 23.30
N ALA A 214 -19.65 -32.82 22.57
CA ALA A 214 -20.44 -34.01 22.87
C ALA A 214 -20.08 -34.63 24.23
N ASP A 215 -18.78 -34.74 24.53
CA ASP A 215 -18.31 -35.31 25.80
C ASP A 215 -18.57 -34.39 26.99
N ALA A 216 -18.56 -33.07 26.80
CA ALA A 216 -19.01 -32.11 27.82
C ALA A 216 -20.50 -32.29 28.17
N ASN A 217 -21.37 -32.57 27.19
CA ASN A 217 -22.79 -32.88 27.44
C ASN A 217 -22.95 -34.20 28.22
N GLY A 218 -22.17 -35.24 27.85
CA GLY A 218 -22.16 -36.52 28.57
C GLY A 218 -21.72 -36.37 30.03
N LEU A 219 -20.67 -35.57 30.26
CA LEU A 219 -20.19 -35.22 31.58
C LEU A 219 -21.27 -34.49 32.39
N GLN A 220 -21.91 -33.46 31.84
CA GLN A 220 -22.97 -32.71 32.52
C GLN A 220 -24.14 -33.61 32.94
N ALA A 221 -24.60 -34.49 32.05
CA ALA A 221 -25.68 -35.43 32.34
C ALA A 221 -25.32 -36.41 33.46
N SER A 222 -24.09 -36.95 33.43
CA SER A 222 -23.60 -37.87 34.46
C SER A 222 -23.48 -37.21 35.83
N LEU A 223 -23.04 -35.95 35.91
CA LEU A 223 -22.93 -35.20 37.16
C LEU A 223 -24.30 -34.82 37.73
N GLN A 224 -25.27 -34.53 36.87
CA GLN A 224 -26.67 -34.31 37.29
C GLN A 224 -27.34 -35.60 37.78
N ALA A 225 -27.05 -36.75 37.15
CA ALA A 225 -27.49 -38.05 37.65
C ALA A 225 -26.84 -38.36 39.01
N LEU A 226 -25.53 -38.21 39.12
CA LEU A 226 -24.76 -38.39 40.34
C LEU A 226 -25.27 -37.53 41.51
N SER A 227 -25.54 -36.24 41.26
CA SER A 227 -26.07 -35.31 42.27
C SER A 227 -27.49 -35.67 42.70
N ARG A 228 -28.36 -36.11 41.78
CA ARG A 228 -29.72 -36.56 42.12
C ARG A 228 -29.69 -37.84 42.94
N ASP A 229 -28.89 -38.82 42.53
CA ASP A 229 -28.90 -40.15 43.15
C ASP A 229 -28.17 -40.15 44.50
N SER A 230 -27.13 -39.33 44.67
CA SER A 230 -26.55 -39.06 45.99
C SER A 230 -27.51 -38.30 46.93
N ALA A 231 -28.32 -37.37 46.42
CA ALA A 231 -29.35 -36.70 47.22
C ALA A 231 -30.44 -37.68 47.67
N ASN A 232 -30.89 -38.56 46.76
CA ASN A 232 -31.89 -39.60 47.04
C ASN A 232 -31.41 -40.60 48.11
N LEU A 233 -30.12 -40.95 48.10
CA LEU A 233 -29.47 -41.76 49.14
C LEU A 233 -29.51 -41.06 50.51
N ASN A 234 -29.17 -39.77 50.57
CA ASN A 234 -29.17 -38.99 51.81
C ASN A 234 -30.58 -38.81 52.41
N THR A 235 -31.60 -38.61 51.57
CA THR A 235 -33.00 -38.46 52.03
C THR A 235 -33.62 -39.77 52.52
N SER A 236 -33.08 -40.93 52.12
CA SER A 236 -33.56 -42.25 52.53
C SER A 236 -33.12 -42.66 53.95
N GLY A 237 -32.50 -41.75 54.71
CA GLY A 237 -32.11 -41.96 56.13
C GLY A 237 -30.87 -42.84 56.33
N GLN A 238 -30.23 -43.29 55.24
CA GLN A 238 -29.01 -44.07 55.26
C GLN A 238 -27.80 -43.15 55.08
N SER A 239 -27.46 -42.40 56.13
CA SER A 239 -26.24 -41.60 56.15
C SER A 239 -25.03 -42.53 56.08
N LEU A 240 -24.49 -42.73 54.88
CA LEU A 240 -23.20 -43.37 54.69
C LEU A 240 -22.14 -42.41 55.26
N ALA A 241 -21.76 -42.62 56.52
CA ALA A 241 -20.78 -41.80 57.19
C ALA A 241 -19.50 -41.72 56.33
N ASN A 242 -19.15 -40.49 55.92
CA ASN A 242 -17.91 -40.08 55.23
C ASN A 242 -17.87 -40.10 53.69
N LEU A 243 -18.99 -40.17 52.96
CA LEU A 243 -18.94 -39.83 51.53
C LEU A 243 -18.73 -38.31 51.33
N PRO A 244 -17.74 -37.88 50.54
CA PRO A 244 -17.55 -36.47 50.20
C PRO A 244 -18.75 -35.93 49.41
N VAL A 245 -18.95 -34.61 49.38
CA VAL A 245 -19.99 -33.98 48.56
C VAL A 245 -19.62 -34.15 47.08
N PRO A 246 -20.54 -34.59 46.20
CA PRO A 246 -20.24 -34.69 44.78
C PRO A 246 -19.90 -33.30 44.23
N PRO A 247 -18.86 -33.18 43.38
CA PRO A 247 -18.53 -31.90 42.75
C PRO A 247 -19.70 -31.41 41.90
N SER A 248 -20.00 -30.10 41.92
CA SER A 248 -21.09 -29.49 41.13
C SER A 248 -20.54 -28.62 39.99
N PRO A 249 -20.44 -29.13 38.76
CA PRO A 249 -19.70 -28.45 37.70
C PRO A 249 -20.60 -27.75 36.67
N SER A 250 -21.89 -27.59 36.93
CA SER A 250 -22.87 -27.08 35.94
C SER A 250 -22.46 -25.74 35.36
N GLY A 251 -22.12 -24.76 36.20
CA GLY A 251 -21.72 -23.42 35.74
C GLY A 251 -20.42 -23.41 34.92
N THR A 252 -19.44 -24.24 35.29
CA THR A 252 -18.15 -24.32 34.57
C THR A 252 -18.30 -25.05 33.23
N ILE A 253 -19.10 -26.13 33.18
CA ILE A 253 -19.36 -26.86 31.94
C ILE A 253 -20.20 -26.01 30.96
N ASP A 254 -21.16 -25.23 31.44
CA ASP A 254 -21.95 -24.32 30.60
C ASP A 254 -21.06 -23.21 30.00
N GLN A 255 -20.13 -22.65 30.80
CA GLN A 255 -19.14 -21.69 30.30
C GLN A 255 -18.21 -22.32 29.25
N PHE A 256 -17.76 -23.55 29.48
CA PHE A 256 -16.89 -24.29 28.58
C PHE A 256 -17.57 -24.53 27.24
N LYS A 257 -18.83 -24.97 27.27
CA LYS A 257 -19.67 -25.12 26.08
C LYS A 257 -19.84 -23.82 25.33
N SER A 258 -20.12 -22.71 26.03
CA SER A 258 -20.22 -21.39 25.40
C SER A 258 -18.91 -20.93 24.73
N ALA A 259 -17.75 -21.39 25.23
CA ALA A 259 -16.45 -21.10 24.65
C ALA A 259 -16.18 -21.95 23.40
N LEU A 260 -16.54 -23.24 23.43
CA LEU A 260 -16.49 -24.14 22.27
C LEU A 260 -17.43 -23.70 21.15
N ASP A 261 -18.65 -23.26 21.48
CA ASP A 261 -19.62 -22.77 20.49
C ASP A 261 -19.13 -21.50 19.80
N ARG A 262 -18.48 -20.59 20.55
CA ARG A 262 -17.85 -19.40 19.99
C ARG A 262 -16.61 -19.70 19.16
N LEU A 263 -15.79 -20.67 19.59
CA LEU A 263 -14.67 -21.14 18.81
C LEU A 263 -15.16 -21.77 17.49
N THR A 264 -16.24 -22.53 17.53
CA THR A 264 -16.89 -23.10 16.34
C THR A 264 -17.41 -21.99 15.42
N ALA A 265 -18.10 -20.99 15.96
CA ALA A 265 -18.62 -19.87 15.18
C ALA A 265 -17.50 -19.01 14.57
N SER A 266 -16.40 -18.79 15.30
CA SER A 266 -15.24 -18.04 14.79
C SER A 266 -14.48 -18.84 13.73
N LEU A 267 -14.30 -20.15 13.91
CA LEU A 267 -13.74 -21.03 12.86
C LEU A 267 -14.65 -21.09 11.62
N GLY A 268 -15.97 -21.16 11.81
CA GLY A 268 -16.95 -21.12 10.71
C GLY A 268 -16.97 -19.79 9.97
N SER A 269 -16.80 -18.66 10.68
CA SER A 269 -16.73 -17.32 10.07
C SER A 269 -15.50 -17.12 9.16
N ILE A 270 -14.49 -17.99 9.26
CA ILE A 270 -13.30 -17.99 8.41
C ILE A 270 -13.56 -18.75 7.10
N GLU A 271 -14.57 -19.60 7.05
CA GLU A 271 -14.98 -20.38 5.87
C GLU A 271 -16.25 -19.82 5.20
N GLU A 272 -17.10 -19.08 5.92
CA GLU A 272 -18.36 -18.55 5.37
C GLU A 272 -18.15 -17.37 4.41
N PRO A 273 -18.88 -17.32 3.27
CA PRO A 273 -18.91 -16.15 2.40
C PRO A 273 -19.43 -14.93 3.17
N GLN A 274 -18.77 -13.77 3.00
CA GLN A 274 -19.08 -12.54 3.75
C GLN A 274 -20.59 -12.24 3.80
N PRO A 275 -21.18 -12.09 4.99
CA PRO A 275 -22.61 -11.88 5.13
C PRO A 275 -23.05 -10.58 4.44
N GLY A 276 -24.08 -10.69 3.60
CA GLY A 276 -24.69 -9.55 2.91
C GLY A 276 -24.10 -9.21 1.54
N LEU A 277 -23.01 -9.85 1.09
CA LEU A 277 -22.41 -9.59 -0.23
C LEU A 277 -23.37 -9.93 -1.38
N ASP A 278 -24.10 -11.05 -1.28
CA ASP A 278 -25.06 -11.48 -2.31
C ASP A 278 -26.25 -10.54 -2.44
N LYS A 279 -26.74 -10.08 -1.29
CA LYS A 279 -27.79 -9.07 -1.25
C LYS A 279 -27.28 -7.75 -1.84
N LEU A 280 -26.06 -7.33 -1.47
CA LEU A 280 -25.45 -6.11 -1.99
C LEU A 280 -25.21 -6.19 -3.51
N LEU A 281 -24.78 -7.34 -4.03
CA LEU A 281 -24.66 -7.60 -5.47
C LEU A 281 -26.01 -7.42 -6.17
N ALA A 282 -27.05 -8.07 -5.67
CA ALA A 282 -28.39 -8.02 -6.25
C ALA A 282 -29.01 -6.62 -6.19
N ASP A 283 -28.87 -5.93 -5.06
CA ASP A 283 -29.41 -4.59 -4.85
C ASP A 283 -28.62 -3.56 -5.70
N SER A 284 -27.29 -3.69 -5.80
CA SER A 284 -26.46 -2.82 -6.65
C SER A 284 -26.78 -2.96 -8.13
N ALA A 285 -27.10 -4.18 -8.59
CA ALA A 285 -27.50 -4.44 -9.96
C ALA A 285 -28.87 -3.85 -10.32
N ARG A 286 -29.71 -3.54 -9.32
CA ARG A 286 -31.04 -2.93 -9.50
C ARG A 286 -31.02 -1.40 -9.50
N ILE A 287 -29.87 -0.78 -9.17
CA ILE A 287 -29.71 0.67 -9.21
C ILE A 287 -29.95 1.17 -10.66
N PRO A 288 -30.85 2.15 -10.88
CA PRO A 288 -31.03 2.76 -12.18
C PRO A 288 -29.73 3.43 -12.67
N GLY A 289 -29.31 3.11 -13.89
CA GLY A 289 -28.08 3.66 -14.46
C GLY A 289 -26.83 2.83 -14.16
N THR A 290 -26.94 1.63 -13.58
CA THR A 290 -25.82 0.67 -13.50
C THR A 290 -25.71 -0.11 -14.81
N ALA A 291 -24.50 -0.21 -15.37
CA ALA A 291 -24.20 -0.99 -16.57
C ALA A 291 -24.01 -2.48 -16.23
N PHE A 292 -23.15 -2.78 -15.27
CA PHE A 292 -23.00 -4.12 -14.71
C PHE A 292 -22.42 -4.08 -13.30
N VAL A 293 -22.62 -5.17 -12.57
CA VAL A 293 -22.02 -5.41 -11.26
C VAL A 293 -21.36 -6.78 -11.27
N LYS A 294 -20.12 -6.86 -10.80
CA LYS A 294 -19.37 -8.10 -10.67
C LYS A 294 -18.78 -8.21 -9.28
N ARG A 295 -18.66 -9.44 -8.78
CA ARG A 295 -17.82 -9.73 -7.62
C ARG A 295 -16.37 -9.55 -8.02
N ASP A 296 -15.60 -8.98 -7.12
CA ASP A 296 -14.19 -8.73 -7.32
C ASP A 296 -13.40 -9.18 -6.08
N ALA A 297 -12.17 -9.63 -6.29
CA ALA A 297 -11.16 -9.74 -5.26
C ALA A 297 -10.01 -8.82 -5.64
N TYR A 298 -9.77 -7.80 -4.82
CA TYR A 298 -8.80 -6.77 -5.14
C TYR A 298 -7.45 -7.07 -4.49
N SER A 299 -6.40 -7.07 -5.30
CA SER A 299 -5.01 -7.04 -4.84
C SER A 299 -4.22 -6.00 -5.64
N ASN A 300 -2.95 -5.84 -5.31
CA ASN A 300 -2.04 -4.95 -6.01
C ASN A 300 -0.79 -5.70 -6.47
N LEU A 301 -0.27 -5.30 -7.62
CA LEU A 301 1.06 -5.66 -8.08
C LEU A 301 1.99 -4.49 -7.82
N ASP A 302 3.02 -4.72 -7.02
CA ASP A 302 4.07 -3.72 -6.85
C ASP A 302 4.92 -3.65 -8.13
N ILE A 303 5.43 -2.46 -8.43
CA ILE A 303 6.35 -2.18 -9.52
C ILE A 303 7.38 -1.19 -9.02
N ASN A 304 8.66 -1.45 -9.31
CA ASN A 304 9.74 -0.54 -8.95
C ASN A 304 9.65 0.75 -9.79
N LEU A 305 9.49 1.89 -9.10
CA LEU A 305 9.65 3.21 -9.70
C LEU A 305 11.09 3.68 -9.55
N LEU A 306 11.42 4.82 -10.18
CA LEU A 306 12.68 5.55 -9.93
C LEU A 306 12.93 5.85 -8.45
N ALA A 307 11.86 6.09 -7.69
CA ALA A 307 11.90 6.34 -6.26
C ALA A 307 10.68 5.66 -5.62
N GLY A 308 10.93 4.58 -4.88
CA GLY A 308 9.89 3.78 -4.23
C GLY A 308 9.18 2.82 -5.19
N ASN A 309 8.03 2.31 -4.75
CA ASN A 309 7.24 1.32 -5.49
C ASN A 309 5.86 1.89 -5.85
N ALA A 310 5.38 1.62 -7.05
CA ALA A 310 4.00 1.87 -7.46
C ALA A 310 3.19 0.59 -7.31
N GLN A 311 1.93 0.74 -6.89
CA GLN A 311 0.98 -0.36 -6.82
C GLN A 311 0.01 -0.27 -7.98
N PHE A 312 -0.01 -1.28 -8.84
CA PHE A 312 -0.99 -1.40 -9.92
C PHE A 312 -2.14 -2.30 -9.51
N ASP A 313 -3.35 -1.93 -9.92
CA ASP A 313 -4.56 -2.66 -9.57
C ASP A 313 -4.56 -4.04 -10.23
N LEU A 314 -4.84 -5.05 -9.41
CA LEU A 314 -4.99 -6.43 -9.81
C LEU A 314 -6.40 -6.90 -9.46
N TYR A 315 -7.23 -7.06 -10.49
CA TYR A 315 -8.63 -7.42 -10.35
C TYR A 315 -8.83 -8.94 -10.44
N GLY A 316 -9.46 -9.49 -9.41
CA GLY A 316 -9.90 -10.87 -9.34
C GLY A 316 -11.34 -10.98 -9.78
N VAL A 317 -11.60 -11.27 -11.06
CA VAL A 317 -12.98 -11.35 -11.60
C VAL A 317 -13.21 -12.65 -12.37
N ASP A 318 -14.47 -12.97 -12.67
CA ASP A 318 -14.82 -14.10 -13.53
C ASP A 318 -14.37 -13.83 -14.98
N GLN A 319 -14.12 -14.88 -15.77
CA GLN A 319 -13.62 -14.73 -17.15
C GLN A 319 -14.50 -13.83 -18.03
N PRO A 320 -15.86 -13.88 -17.96
CA PRO A 320 -16.71 -12.91 -18.65
C PRO A 320 -16.54 -11.47 -18.11
N GLY A 321 -16.38 -11.31 -16.80
CA GLY A 321 -16.10 -10.01 -16.17
C GLY A 321 -14.76 -9.42 -16.60
N MET A 322 -13.72 -10.23 -16.78
CA MET A 322 -12.43 -9.79 -17.34
C MET A 322 -12.62 -9.16 -18.73
N ALA A 323 -13.37 -9.82 -19.60
CA ALA A 323 -13.64 -9.31 -20.94
C ALA A 323 -14.47 -8.01 -20.91
N GLN A 324 -15.46 -7.92 -20.01
CA GLN A 324 -16.27 -6.71 -19.80
C GLN A 324 -15.43 -5.54 -19.26
N LEU A 325 -14.53 -5.78 -18.32
CA LEU A 325 -13.61 -4.77 -17.78
C LEU A 325 -12.66 -4.26 -18.87
N LEU A 326 -12.04 -5.15 -19.65
CA LEU A 326 -11.18 -4.73 -20.75
C LEU A 326 -11.97 -3.87 -21.77
N ALA A 327 -13.18 -4.31 -22.14
CA ALA A 327 -14.04 -3.55 -23.05
C ALA A 327 -14.46 -2.18 -22.50
N LEU A 328 -14.68 -2.05 -21.18
CA LEU A 328 -15.02 -0.78 -20.52
C LEU A 328 -13.94 0.28 -20.73
N TYR A 329 -12.68 -0.12 -20.63
CA TYR A 329 -11.55 0.81 -20.82
C TYR A 329 -11.10 0.93 -22.28
N GLY A 330 -11.50 0.00 -23.15
CA GLY A 330 -10.99 -0.11 -24.52
C GLY A 330 -9.65 -0.84 -24.59
N ASP A 331 -9.32 -1.62 -23.55
CA ASP A 331 -8.16 -2.48 -23.49
C ASP A 331 -8.39 -3.76 -24.31
N ARG A 332 -7.32 -4.33 -24.83
CA ARG A 332 -7.35 -5.61 -25.56
C ARG A 332 -6.17 -6.48 -25.17
N VAL A 333 -6.35 -7.80 -25.24
CA VAL A 333 -5.24 -8.74 -25.12
C VAL A 333 -4.42 -8.65 -26.41
N ALA A 334 -3.24 -8.03 -26.32
CA ALA A 334 -2.35 -7.84 -27.47
C ALA A 334 -1.62 -9.13 -27.84
N ALA A 335 -1.32 -9.97 -26.86
CA ALA A 335 -0.68 -11.25 -27.05
C ALA A 335 -1.17 -12.25 -25.99
N GLY A 336 -1.35 -13.52 -26.38
CA GLY A 336 -1.81 -14.58 -25.49
C GLY A 336 -3.33 -14.63 -25.34
N ARG A 337 -3.82 -14.92 -24.14
CA ARG A 337 -5.25 -15.10 -23.82
C ARG A 337 -5.58 -14.62 -22.41
N LEU A 338 -6.88 -14.52 -22.11
CA LEU A 338 -7.33 -14.34 -20.74
C LEU A 338 -7.05 -15.57 -19.88
N PRO A 339 -6.83 -15.39 -18.56
CA PRO A 339 -6.71 -16.48 -17.60
C PRO A 339 -7.91 -17.43 -17.63
N ARG A 340 -7.65 -18.72 -17.40
CA ARG A 340 -8.68 -19.75 -17.22
C ARG A 340 -9.18 -19.78 -15.76
N PRO A 341 -10.45 -20.17 -15.53
CA PRO A 341 -10.94 -20.43 -14.18
C PRO A 341 -10.08 -21.49 -13.47
N ASN A 342 -9.89 -21.33 -12.15
CA ASN A 342 -9.14 -22.25 -11.29
C ASN A 342 -7.69 -22.57 -11.74
N ALA A 343 -7.06 -21.71 -12.52
CA ALA A 343 -5.67 -21.87 -12.94
C ALA A 343 -4.79 -20.76 -12.35
N ASN A 344 -3.52 -21.07 -12.07
CA ASN A 344 -2.49 -20.12 -11.61
C ASN A 344 -2.01 -19.25 -12.79
N GLU A 345 -2.95 -18.57 -13.43
CA GLU A 345 -2.74 -17.80 -14.65
C GLU A 345 -3.03 -16.33 -14.37
N ILE A 346 -2.18 -15.44 -14.90
CA ILE A 346 -2.32 -14.00 -14.78
C ILE A 346 -2.22 -13.36 -16.17
N ALA A 347 -3.02 -12.31 -16.41
CA ALA A 347 -2.80 -11.42 -17.54
C ALA A 347 -2.52 -10.01 -17.03
N VAL A 348 -1.46 -9.39 -17.54
CA VAL A 348 -0.97 -8.09 -17.06
C VAL A 348 -0.82 -7.11 -18.21
N SER A 349 -0.89 -5.82 -17.93
CA SER A 349 -0.64 -4.78 -18.92
C SER A 349 0.80 -4.80 -19.42
N GLU A 350 1.02 -4.35 -20.66
CA GLU A 350 2.32 -4.35 -21.33
C GLU A 350 3.38 -3.59 -20.53
N GLU A 351 3.00 -2.52 -19.84
CA GLU A 351 3.85 -1.74 -18.95
C GLU A 351 4.34 -2.58 -17.77
N ILE A 352 3.43 -3.34 -17.14
CA ILE A 352 3.74 -4.24 -16.02
C ILE A 352 4.69 -5.33 -16.49
N ALA A 353 4.38 -5.93 -17.65
CA ALA A 353 5.20 -6.98 -18.24
C ALA A 353 6.63 -6.51 -18.55
N ARG A 354 6.79 -5.32 -19.14
CA ARG A 354 8.11 -4.73 -19.40
C ARG A 354 8.87 -4.43 -18.11
N SER A 355 8.18 -3.83 -17.14
CA SER A 355 8.80 -3.44 -15.86
C SER A 355 9.28 -4.64 -15.06
N ARG A 356 8.49 -5.72 -15.06
CA ARG A 356 8.85 -6.99 -14.40
C ARG A 356 9.72 -7.90 -15.28
N HIS A 357 10.08 -7.46 -16.49
CA HIS A 357 10.81 -8.26 -17.48
C HIS A 357 10.20 -9.65 -17.70
N VAL A 358 8.87 -9.73 -17.79
CA VAL A 358 8.13 -10.97 -18.02
C VAL A 358 7.45 -10.99 -19.38
N TRP A 359 7.35 -12.19 -19.95
CA TRP A 359 6.69 -12.47 -21.22
C TRP A 359 5.64 -13.56 -21.04
N ILE A 360 4.92 -13.89 -22.12
CA ILE A 360 3.96 -15.00 -22.09
C ILE A 360 4.71 -16.31 -21.79
N GLY A 361 4.21 -17.05 -20.80
CA GLY A 361 4.83 -18.26 -20.25
C GLY A 361 5.84 -17.97 -19.13
N GLY A 362 6.19 -16.71 -18.87
CA GLY A 362 6.96 -16.31 -17.70
C GLY A 362 6.14 -16.43 -16.42
N GLN A 363 6.79 -16.28 -15.27
CA GLN A 363 6.15 -16.39 -13.96
C GLN A 363 6.27 -15.08 -13.16
N LEU A 364 5.25 -14.77 -12.36
CA LEU A 364 5.17 -13.64 -11.42
C LEU A 364 4.75 -14.18 -10.05
N GLY A 365 5.29 -13.69 -8.94
CA GLY A 365 4.99 -14.27 -7.63
C GLY A 365 6.02 -13.92 -6.57
N ASN A 366 5.60 -13.95 -5.30
CA ASN A 366 6.47 -13.73 -4.15
C ASN A 366 7.68 -14.69 -4.15
N ASN A 367 7.48 -15.92 -4.64
CA ASN A 367 8.55 -16.92 -4.80
C ASN A 367 9.67 -16.48 -5.76
N LEU A 368 9.45 -15.47 -6.58
CA LEU A 368 10.40 -14.94 -7.57
C LEU A 368 10.89 -13.53 -7.20
N ASP A 369 10.00 -12.72 -6.63
CA ASP A 369 10.31 -11.38 -6.13
C ASP A 369 9.57 -11.16 -4.82
N GLU A 370 10.32 -11.01 -3.71
CA GLU A 370 9.76 -10.82 -2.36
C GLU A 370 8.83 -9.59 -2.24
N LEU A 371 8.89 -8.67 -3.21
CA LEU A 371 8.03 -7.50 -3.30
C LEU A 371 6.66 -7.80 -3.93
N ASP A 372 6.48 -8.94 -4.60
CA ASP A 372 5.19 -9.32 -5.15
C ASP A 372 4.25 -9.81 -4.04
N ARG A 373 3.11 -9.15 -3.87
CA ARG A 373 2.02 -9.59 -2.96
C ARG A 373 1.24 -10.79 -3.48
N LEU A 374 1.75 -11.45 -4.52
CA LEU A 374 1.19 -12.66 -5.08
C LEU A 374 1.72 -13.85 -4.30
N PRO A 375 0.88 -14.64 -3.63
CA PRO A 375 1.33 -15.66 -2.71
C PRO A 375 2.06 -16.84 -3.38
N ASP A 376 1.78 -17.08 -4.65
CA ASP A 376 2.30 -18.17 -5.45
C ASP A 376 2.88 -17.67 -6.78
N ALA A 377 3.57 -18.55 -7.50
CA ALA A 377 4.03 -18.28 -8.86
C ALA A 377 2.87 -18.43 -9.87
N PHE A 378 2.47 -17.32 -10.48
CA PHE A 378 1.49 -17.23 -11.54
C PHE A 378 2.15 -17.23 -12.91
N SER A 379 1.63 -18.04 -13.82
CA SER A 379 2.07 -18.03 -15.21
C SER A 379 1.40 -16.90 -15.99
N VAL A 380 2.19 -16.04 -16.62
CA VAL A 380 1.71 -14.95 -17.46
C VAL A 380 1.16 -15.54 -18.76
N VAL A 381 -0.16 -15.48 -18.97
CA VAL A 381 -0.81 -16.06 -20.16
C VAL A 381 -1.31 -15.02 -21.16
N GLY A 382 -1.34 -13.74 -20.76
CA GLY A 382 -1.83 -12.65 -21.58
C GLY A 382 -1.13 -11.33 -21.29
N ILE A 383 -0.84 -10.59 -22.34
CA ILE A 383 -0.36 -9.20 -22.28
C ILE A 383 -1.47 -8.29 -22.75
N ILE A 384 -1.93 -7.42 -21.86
CA ILE A 384 -2.99 -6.44 -22.12
C ILE A 384 -2.36 -5.16 -22.66
N ARG A 385 -2.97 -4.58 -23.69
CA ARG A 385 -2.59 -3.29 -24.24
C ARG A 385 -3.82 -2.39 -24.28
N GLY A 386 -3.70 -1.22 -23.66
CA GLY A 386 -4.72 -0.19 -23.71
C GLY A 386 -4.38 0.96 -22.78
N PRO A 387 -5.30 1.92 -22.62
CA PRO A 387 -5.07 3.10 -21.79
C PRO A 387 -4.95 2.81 -20.29
N THR A 388 -5.54 1.71 -19.79
CA THR A 388 -5.50 1.37 -18.37
C THR A 388 -4.40 0.36 -18.05
N ARG A 389 -3.74 0.58 -16.92
CA ARG A 389 -2.68 -0.29 -16.40
C ARG A 389 -3.24 -1.19 -15.33
N ILE A 390 -3.75 -2.34 -15.75
CA ILE A 390 -4.39 -3.31 -14.87
C ILE A 390 -3.79 -4.71 -15.05
N GLY A 391 -3.88 -5.51 -13.99
CA GLY A 391 -3.76 -6.96 -14.06
C GLY A 391 -5.10 -7.62 -13.79
N VAL A 392 -5.31 -8.81 -14.37
CA VAL A 392 -6.49 -9.65 -14.10
C VAL A 392 -6.07 -11.07 -13.72
N ILE A 393 -6.75 -11.60 -12.71
CA ILE A 393 -6.59 -12.97 -12.18
C ILE A 393 -7.98 -13.60 -12.02
N PRO A 394 -8.12 -14.93 -12.13
CA PRO A 394 -9.38 -15.60 -11.82
C PRO A 394 -9.83 -15.34 -10.38
N LEU A 395 -11.07 -14.84 -10.22
CA LEU A 395 -11.70 -14.61 -8.91
C LEU A 395 -11.61 -15.85 -8.00
N ASP A 396 -11.88 -17.03 -8.57
CA ASP A 396 -11.88 -18.29 -7.83
C ASP A 396 -10.51 -18.57 -7.20
N TYR A 397 -9.43 -18.24 -7.89
CA TYR A 397 -8.08 -18.44 -7.37
C TYR A 397 -7.81 -17.52 -6.17
N MET A 398 -8.11 -16.22 -6.30
CA MET A 398 -7.89 -15.22 -5.24
C MET A 398 -8.76 -15.44 -4.01
N THR A 399 -9.93 -16.05 -4.19
CA THR A 399 -10.89 -16.29 -3.09
C THR A 399 -10.69 -17.63 -2.39
N GLN A 400 -10.12 -18.63 -3.08
CA GLN A 400 -9.87 -19.97 -2.53
C GLN A 400 -8.49 -20.12 -1.87
N HIS A 401 -7.47 -19.37 -2.30
CA HIS A 401 -6.11 -19.52 -1.76
C HIS A 401 -5.89 -18.65 -0.52
N TYR A 402 -5.62 -19.30 0.61
CA TYR A 402 -5.49 -18.73 1.96
C TYR A 402 -4.34 -17.73 2.14
N LEU A 403 -3.43 -17.63 1.17
CA LEU A 403 -2.23 -16.79 1.24
C LEU A 403 -2.43 -15.35 0.70
N PHE A 404 -3.58 -15.04 0.08
CA PHE A 404 -3.88 -13.66 -0.27
C PHE A 404 -4.27 -12.86 0.99
N GLU A 405 -3.47 -11.83 1.32
CA GLU A 405 -3.66 -10.95 2.49
C GLU A 405 -5.04 -10.27 2.55
N ARG A 406 -5.77 -10.23 1.44
CA ARG A 406 -7.17 -9.76 1.37
C ARG A 406 -8.06 -10.87 0.82
N ARG A 407 -8.52 -11.76 1.69
CA ARG A 407 -9.57 -12.76 1.39
C ARG A 407 -10.94 -12.13 1.10
N TYR A 408 -11.00 -10.81 1.14
CA TYR A 408 -12.25 -10.10 1.12
C TYR A 408 -12.73 -9.81 -0.31
N GLN A 409 -13.79 -10.51 -0.70
CA GLN A 409 -14.57 -10.17 -1.89
C GLN A 409 -15.22 -8.79 -1.72
N GLY A 410 -15.05 -7.95 -2.73
CA GLY A 410 -15.76 -6.70 -2.92
C GLY A 410 -16.69 -6.78 -4.14
N LEU A 411 -17.19 -5.62 -4.54
CA LEU A 411 -17.96 -5.45 -5.76
C LEU A 411 -17.32 -4.39 -6.63
N VAL A 412 -17.24 -4.69 -7.92
CA VAL A 412 -17.00 -3.69 -8.96
C VAL A 412 -18.36 -3.32 -9.55
N VAL A 413 -18.75 -2.06 -9.35
CA VAL A 413 -19.98 -1.50 -9.90
C VAL A 413 -19.61 -0.52 -11.01
N VAL A 414 -20.13 -0.76 -12.20
CA VAL A 414 -19.85 0.11 -13.36
C VAL A 414 -21.11 0.91 -13.68
N PRO A 415 -21.09 2.24 -13.47
CA PRO A 415 -22.20 3.10 -13.89
C PRO A 415 -22.24 3.26 -15.41
N GLN A 416 -23.43 3.50 -15.94
CA GLN A 416 -23.63 4.02 -17.31
C GLN A 416 -23.15 5.47 -17.36
N SER A 417 -22.66 5.89 -18.53
CA SER A 417 -22.19 7.26 -18.72
C SER A 417 -23.27 8.29 -18.33
N GLY A 418 -22.90 9.26 -17.50
CA GLY A 418 -23.80 10.31 -17.01
C GLY A 418 -24.65 9.93 -15.79
N HIS A 419 -24.56 8.69 -15.30
CA HIS A 419 -25.27 8.21 -14.10
C HIS A 419 -24.33 7.99 -12.90
N GLU A 420 -23.06 8.40 -12.99
CA GLU A 420 -22.03 8.07 -11.99
C GLU A 420 -22.40 8.58 -10.59
N GLN A 421 -22.90 9.82 -10.49
CA GLN A 421 -23.31 10.43 -9.21
C GLN A 421 -24.55 9.75 -8.62
N VAL A 422 -25.54 9.41 -9.45
CA VAL A 422 -26.77 8.76 -8.99
C VAL A 422 -26.46 7.37 -8.42
N VAL A 423 -25.61 6.60 -9.12
CA VAL A 423 -25.16 5.29 -8.67
C VAL A 423 -24.33 5.40 -7.41
N HIS A 424 -23.40 6.37 -7.34
CA HIS A 424 -22.62 6.66 -6.13
C HIS A 424 -23.51 6.93 -4.92
N ASP A 425 -24.46 7.86 -5.02
CA ASP A 425 -25.32 8.25 -3.90
C ASP A 425 -26.20 7.10 -3.41
N GLN A 426 -26.70 6.27 -4.32
CA GLN A 426 -27.51 5.10 -3.96
C GLN A 426 -26.66 4.02 -3.29
N LEU A 427 -25.46 3.73 -3.83
CA LEU A 427 -24.52 2.80 -3.19
C LEU A 427 -24.11 3.30 -1.81
N GLN A 428 -23.77 4.58 -1.67
CA GLN A 428 -23.34 5.18 -0.41
C GLN A 428 -24.44 5.09 0.66
N LYS A 429 -25.71 5.29 0.29
CA LYS A 429 -26.87 5.09 1.18
C LYS A 429 -27.02 3.62 1.60
N MET A 430 -26.83 2.68 0.67
CA MET A 430 -26.93 1.25 0.96
C MET A 430 -25.81 0.74 1.87
N ILE A 431 -24.58 1.23 1.67
CA ILE A 431 -23.42 0.77 2.45
C ILE A 431 -23.21 1.53 3.77
N GLY A 432 -23.88 2.67 3.97
CA GLY A 432 -23.63 3.57 5.10
C GLY A 432 -23.61 2.88 6.47
N SER A 433 -24.53 1.94 6.69
CA SER A 433 -24.66 1.13 7.92
C SER A 433 -24.01 -0.26 7.86
N THR A 434 -23.34 -0.59 6.75
CA THR A 434 -22.73 -1.91 6.55
C THR A 434 -21.22 -1.89 6.82
N ALA A 435 -20.61 -3.07 6.84
CA ALA A 435 -19.17 -3.24 6.91
C ALA A 435 -18.43 -2.84 5.61
N PHE A 436 -19.09 -2.24 4.60
CA PHE A 436 -18.46 -1.87 3.33
C PHE A 436 -18.12 -0.38 3.23
N ARG A 437 -17.10 -0.08 2.43
CA ARG A 437 -16.66 1.27 2.03
C ARG A 437 -16.61 1.36 0.51
N LEU A 438 -16.93 2.54 0.01
CA LEU A 438 -16.89 2.86 -1.40
C LEU A 438 -15.63 3.65 -1.74
N PHE A 439 -15.04 3.29 -2.87
CA PHE A 439 -13.90 3.95 -3.48
C PHE A 439 -14.32 4.36 -4.90
N ASP A 440 -14.38 5.66 -5.12
CA ASP A 440 -14.72 6.26 -6.40
C ASP A 440 -13.64 7.23 -6.87
N TRP A 441 -13.75 7.63 -8.14
CA TRP A 441 -12.81 8.56 -8.74
C TRP A 441 -12.72 9.91 -8.01
N PRO A 442 -13.83 10.59 -7.62
CA PRO A 442 -13.74 11.83 -6.85
C PRO A 442 -12.91 11.70 -5.57
N TYR A 443 -13.10 10.65 -4.78
CA TYR A 443 -12.33 10.43 -3.56
C TYR A 443 -10.83 10.23 -3.84
N ILE A 444 -10.50 9.37 -4.79
CA ILE A 444 -9.10 9.06 -5.14
C ILE A 444 -8.42 10.28 -5.78
N LYS A 445 -9.10 10.94 -6.72
CA LYS A 445 -8.63 12.15 -7.38
C LYS A 445 -8.37 13.26 -6.37
N ALA A 446 -9.25 13.49 -5.40
CA ALA A 446 -9.02 14.51 -4.37
C ALA A 446 -7.73 14.24 -3.56
N LYS A 447 -7.45 12.97 -3.26
CA LYS A 447 -6.22 12.58 -2.55
C LYS A 447 -4.97 12.75 -3.42
N ILE A 448 -5.04 12.34 -4.69
CA ILE A 448 -3.95 12.51 -5.67
C ILE A 448 -3.68 14.00 -5.90
N ASP A 449 -4.73 14.80 -6.13
CA ASP A 449 -4.65 16.25 -6.35
C ASP A 449 -4.01 16.95 -5.15
N SER A 450 -4.37 16.56 -3.91
CA SER A 450 -3.76 17.12 -2.70
C SER A 450 -2.26 16.82 -2.60
N LEU A 451 -1.84 15.58 -2.92
CA LEU A 451 -0.43 15.21 -2.94
C LEU A 451 0.35 15.96 -4.02
N ILE A 452 -0.21 16.07 -5.23
CA ILE A 452 0.39 16.81 -6.35
C ILE A 452 0.50 18.29 -6.01
N GLN A 453 -0.54 18.91 -5.44
CA GLN A 453 -0.52 20.32 -5.06
C GLN A 453 0.62 20.64 -4.08
N ASN A 454 0.88 19.74 -3.12
CA ASN A 454 1.99 19.89 -2.19
C ASN A 454 3.35 19.82 -2.89
N LEU A 455 3.53 18.86 -3.81
CA LEU A 455 4.77 18.73 -4.59
C LEU A 455 4.98 19.92 -5.54
N ASP A 456 3.92 20.39 -6.20
CA ASP A 456 3.93 21.58 -7.05
C ASP A 456 4.34 22.83 -6.27
N ALA A 457 3.85 23.00 -5.04
CA ALA A 457 4.22 24.11 -4.18
C ALA A 457 5.71 24.10 -3.82
N ILE A 458 6.25 22.93 -3.47
CA ILE A 458 7.68 22.74 -3.18
C ILE A 458 8.52 23.03 -4.44
N ASN A 459 8.13 22.46 -5.59
CA ASN A 459 8.84 22.68 -6.85
C ASN A 459 8.84 24.17 -7.24
N ARG A 460 7.69 24.85 -7.14
CA ARG A 460 7.58 26.29 -7.41
C ARG A 460 8.49 27.12 -6.50
N PHE A 461 8.57 26.77 -5.21
CA PHE A 461 9.48 27.42 -4.28
C PHE A 461 10.96 27.23 -4.69
N LEU A 462 11.36 26.02 -5.08
CA LEU A 462 12.71 25.73 -5.58
C LEU A 462 13.03 26.50 -6.86
N VAL A 463 12.11 26.57 -7.83
CA VAL A 463 12.30 27.33 -9.07
C VAL A 463 12.49 28.81 -8.78
N ILE A 464 11.71 29.40 -7.87
CA ILE A 464 11.88 30.80 -7.46
C ILE A 464 13.25 31.02 -6.82
N LEU A 465 13.66 30.15 -5.89
CA LEU A 465 14.95 30.23 -5.22
C LEU A 465 16.11 30.17 -6.22
N VAL A 466 16.11 29.19 -7.11
CA VAL A 466 17.12 29.03 -8.17
C VAL A 466 17.13 30.24 -9.10
N THR A 467 15.96 30.75 -9.48
CA THR A 467 15.82 31.97 -10.31
C THR A 467 16.47 33.18 -9.65
N ILE A 468 16.26 33.40 -8.34
CA ILE A 468 16.86 34.50 -7.59
C ILE A 468 18.39 34.36 -7.55
N VAL A 469 18.89 33.18 -7.20
CA VAL A 469 20.33 32.90 -7.13
C VAL A 469 21.00 33.12 -8.49
N LEU A 470 20.41 32.61 -9.57
CA LEU A 470 20.93 32.80 -10.93
C LEU A 470 20.89 34.25 -11.38
N SER A 471 19.81 34.96 -11.07
CA SER A 471 19.69 36.38 -11.39
C SER A 471 20.81 37.18 -10.70
N LEU A 472 21.11 36.85 -9.45
CA LEU A 472 22.21 37.47 -8.70
C LEU A 472 23.58 37.14 -9.32
N VAL A 473 23.88 35.86 -9.56
CA VAL A 473 25.17 35.43 -10.13
C VAL A 473 25.38 36.01 -11.53
N VAL A 474 24.42 35.86 -12.42
CA VAL A 474 24.52 36.37 -13.80
C VAL A 474 24.52 37.90 -13.80
N GLY A 475 23.76 38.55 -12.92
CA GLY A 475 23.79 39.99 -12.75
C GLY A 475 25.15 40.53 -12.33
N LEU A 476 25.80 39.87 -11.35
CA LEU A 476 27.15 40.20 -10.91
C LEU A 476 28.18 39.99 -12.04
N LEU A 477 28.07 38.90 -12.79
CA LEU A 477 28.93 38.63 -13.95
C LEU A 477 28.73 39.69 -15.05
N ASN A 478 27.48 40.06 -15.33
CA ASN A 478 27.17 41.10 -16.32
C ASN A 478 27.73 42.47 -15.90
N ASN A 479 27.64 42.79 -14.60
CA ASN A 479 28.25 44.00 -14.02
C ASN A 479 29.77 44.01 -14.17
N LEU A 480 30.44 42.88 -13.88
CA LEU A 480 31.88 42.74 -14.06
C LEU A 480 32.28 42.96 -15.53
N PHE A 481 31.56 42.35 -16.47
CA PHE A 481 31.83 42.53 -17.91
C PHE A 481 31.54 43.94 -18.39
N PHE A 482 30.51 44.59 -17.85
CA PHE A 482 30.21 45.98 -18.13
C PHE A 482 31.36 46.90 -17.70
N ARG A 483 31.88 46.74 -16.48
CA ARG A 483 33.03 47.54 -15.98
C ARG A 483 34.28 47.38 -16.83
N GLN A 484 34.56 46.17 -17.32
CA GLN A 484 35.71 45.91 -18.19
C GLN A 484 35.62 46.65 -19.55
N ARG A 485 34.41 47.07 -19.94
CA ARG A 485 34.13 47.77 -21.22
C ARG A 485 33.79 49.24 -21.02
N MET A 486 33.93 49.76 -19.80
CA MET A 486 33.53 51.13 -19.46
C MET A 486 34.26 52.19 -20.29
N ASN A 487 35.51 51.91 -20.69
CA ASN A 487 36.29 52.76 -21.58
C ASN A 487 35.69 52.84 -23.01
N GLU A 488 35.10 51.75 -23.51
CA GLU A 488 34.41 51.74 -24.81
C GLU A 488 33.14 52.60 -24.76
N PHE A 489 32.40 52.53 -23.64
CA PHE A 489 31.18 53.33 -23.43
C PHE A 489 31.49 54.82 -23.22
N GLY A 490 32.59 55.16 -22.55
CA GLY A 490 33.06 56.54 -22.40
C GLY A 490 33.42 57.18 -23.75
N LEU A 491 34.07 56.43 -24.64
CA LEU A 491 34.38 56.90 -26.00
C LEU A 491 33.10 57.13 -26.82
N LEU A 492 32.13 56.21 -26.74
CA LEU A 492 30.84 56.37 -27.43
C LEU A 492 30.05 57.57 -26.90
N ALA A 493 30.08 57.83 -25.59
CA ALA A 493 29.45 59.01 -24.99
C ALA A 493 30.12 60.31 -25.47
N ALA A 494 31.45 60.33 -25.61
CA ALA A 494 32.20 61.49 -26.12
C ALA A 494 31.90 61.79 -27.61
N VAL A 495 31.54 60.78 -28.40
CA VAL A 495 31.09 60.92 -29.80
C VAL A 495 29.64 61.43 -29.90
N GLY A 496 28.93 61.58 -28.77
CA GLY A 496 27.58 62.16 -28.72
C GLY A 496 26.43 61.15 -28.55
N TYR A 497 26.72 59.89 -28.22
CA TYR A 497 25.65 58.94 -27.89
C TYR A 497 25.00 59.30 -26.54
N GLY A 498 23.67 59.47 -26.56
CA GLY A 498 22.89 59.67 -25.34
C GLY A 498 22.88 58.43 -24.43
N ARG A 499 22.76 58.64 -23.12
CA ARG A 499 22.76 57.58 -22.08
C ARG A 499 21.68 56.51 -22.33
N TRP A 500 20.48 56.93 -22.76
CA TRP A 500 19.39 56.03 -23.11
C TRP A 500 19.66 55.18 -24.37
N ALA A 501 20.36 55.74 -25.35
CA ALA A 501 20.74 55.01 -26.56
C ALA A 501 21.75 53.89 -26.22
N LEU A 502 22.69 54.17 -25.30
CA LEU A 502 23.65 53.20 -24.78
C LEU A 502 22.95 52.09 -23.98
N ILE A 503 22.04 52.44 -23.06
CA ILE A 503 21.27 51.45 -22.26
C ILE A 503 20.44 50.54 -23.17
N ARG A 504 19.68 51.11 -24.12
CA ARG A 504 18.83 50.32 -25.03
C ARG A 504 19.66 49.37 -25.89
N ARG A 505 20.86 49.77 -26.29
CA ARG A 505 21.75 48.94 -27.09
C ARG A 505 22.30 47.75 -26.29
N VAL A 506 22.77 48.00 -25.07
CA VAL A 506 23.21 46.93 -24.16
C VAL A 506 22.05 46.01 -23.78
N ALA A 507 20.84 46.54 -23.65
CA ALA A 507 19.63 45.75 -23.42
C ALA A 507 19.38 44.74 -24.54
N TRP A 508 19.43 45.15 -25.82
CA TRP A 508 19.24 44.22 -26.93
C TRP A 508 20.30 43.11 -27.00
N GLU A 509 21.54 43.43 -26.65
CA GLU A 509 22.63 42.45 -26.61
C GLU A 509 22.45 41.45 -25.46
N SER A 510 22.15 41.95 -24.26
CA SER A 510 21.87 41.13 -23.08
C SER A 510 20.66 40.22 -23.32
N LEU A 511 19.60 40.74 -23.94
CA LEU A 511 18.42 39.97 -24.32
C LEU A 511 18.81 38.85 -25.29
N GLY A 512 19.61 39.15 -26.32
CA GLY A 512 20.07 38.15 -27.28
C GLY A 512 20.86 36.99 -26.64
N VAL A 513 21.78 37.30 -25.71
CA VAL A 513 22.56 36.27 -24.99
C VAL A 513 21.65 35.43 -24.09
N THR A 514 20.74 36.08 -23.37
CA THR A 514 19.80 35.41 -22.46
C THR A 514 18.82 34.51 -23.21
N VAL A 515 18.27 34.96 -24.34
CA VAL A 515 17.37 34.15 -25.19
C VAL A 515 18.13 32.99 -25.84
N ALA A 516 19.37 33.22 -26.31
CA ALA A 516 20.19 32.16 -26.88
C ALA A 516 20.51 31.09 -25.83
N ALA A 517 20.91 31.49 -24.62
CA ALA A 517 21.14 30.58 -23.50
C ALA A 517 19.87 29.82 -23.11
N TRP A 518 18.71 30.47 -23.16
CA TRP A 518 17.43 29.81 -22.92
C TRP A 518 17.08 28.75 -23.95
N GLY A 519 17.26 29.05 -25.24
CA GLY A 519 17.09 28.07 -26.32
C GLY A 519 18.05 26.88 -26.21
N VAL A 520 19.33 27.14 -25.89
CA VAL A 520 20.33 26.09 -25.66
C VAL A 520 19.96 25.22 -24.45
N GLY A 521 19.50 25.84 -23.35
CA GLY A 521 19.05 25.13 -22.15
C GLY A 521 17.87 24.20 -22.43
N ILE A 522 16.84 24.68 -23.12
CA ILE A 522 15.68 23.87 -23.53
C ILE A 522 16.11 22.73 -24.46
N GLY A 523 16.91 23.03 -25.48
CA GLY A 523 17.37 22.00 -26.42
C GLY A 523 18.19 20.90 -25.74
N ALA A 524 19.08 21.28 -24.82
CA ALA A 524 19.86 20.34 -24.02
C ALA A 524 18.96 19.52 -23.08
N ALA A 525 17.96 20.15 -22.45
CA ALA A 525 17.01 19.46 -21.59
C ALA A 525 16.20 18.41 -22.36
N ILE A 526 15.65 18.77 -23.52
CA ILE A 526 14.93 17.85 -24.39
C ILE A 526 15.81 16.67 -24.80
N ALA A 527 17.07 16.94 -25.18
CA ALA A 527 18.00 15.89 -25.58
C ALA A 527 18.27 14.90 -24.42
N VAL A 528 18.56 15.42 -23.22
CA VAL A 528 18.80 14.60 -22.02
C VAL A 528 17.56 13.82 -21.61
N LEU A 529 16.39 14.47 -21.59
CA LEU A 529 15.12 13.83 -21.22
C LEU A 529 14.68 12.77 -22.24
N SER A 530 14.86 13.02 -23.53
CA SER A 530 14.58 12.03 -24.58
C SER A 530 15.51 10.83 -24.49
N TRP A 531 16.80 11.06 -24.22
CA TRP A 531 17.77 9.99 -23.99
C TRP A 531 17.41 9.17 -22.75
N PHE A 532 17.05 9.83 -21.64
CA PHE A 532 16.63 9.18 -20.41
C PHE A 532 15.31 8.40 -20.57
N ASN A 533 14.34 8.95 -21.29
CA ASN A 533 13.06 8.30 -21.56
C ASN A 533 13.25 6.99 -22.34
N THR A 534 14.06 7.03 -23.40
CA THR A 534 14.33 5.86 -24.25
C THR A 534 15.24 4.83 -23.59
N SER A 535 16.24 5.27 -22.82
CA SER A 535 17.21 4.38 -22.19
C SER A 535 16.73 3.78 -20.88
N PHE A 536 15.86 4.47 -20.14
CA PHE A 536 15.46 4.09 -18.79
C PHE A 536 13.95 3.98 -18.61
N MET A 537 13.15 5.02 -18.90
CA MET A 537 11.71 5.02 -18.60
C MET A 537 10.93 3.94 -19.34
N VAL A 538 11.03 3.90 -20.67
CA VAL A 538 10.27 2.96 -21.52
C VAL A 538 10.61 1.49 -21.22
N PRO A 539 11.90 1.09 -21.05
CA PRO A 539 12.24 -0.26 -20.62
C PRO A 539 11.62 -0.69 -19.29
N HIS A 540 11.44 0.24 -18.35
CA HIS A 540 10.86 -0.03 -17.03
C HIS A 540 9.32 0.14 -17.00
N GLY A 541 8.66 0.32 -18.16
CA GLY A 541 7.20 0.48 -18.24
C GLY A 541 6.69 1.83 -17.72
N LEU A 542 7.56 2.82 -17.55
CA LEU A 542 7.22 4.16 -17.08
C LEU A 542 6.93 5.09 -18.26
N VAL A 543 6.02 6.04 -18.07
CA VAL A 543 5.75 7.10 -19.05
C VAL A 543 6.35 8.41 -18.57
N MET A 544 7.05 9.07 -19.48
CA MET A 544 7.58 10.40 -19.24
C MET A 544 7.07 11.32 -20.33
N ASN A 545 6.38 12.38 -19.92
CA ASN A 545 6.05 13.47 -20.82
C ASN A 545 7.29 14.36 -21.00
N VAL A 546 7.97 14.16 -22.13
CA VAL A 546 9.18 14.91 -22.48
C VAL A 546 8.84 16.30 -23.06
N PHE A 547 7.58 16.52 -23.47
CA PHE A 547 7.19 17.69 -24.26
C PHE A 547 5.83 18.26 -23.83
N ASP A 548 5.84 19.11 -22.80
CA ASP A 548 4.71 20.00 -22.49
C ASP A 548 5.12 21.47 -22.72
N TRP A 549 4.79 22.01 -23.89
CA TRP A 549 5.14 23.39 -24.25
C TRP A 549 4.58 24.42 -23.28
N ASN A 550 3.41 24.19 -22.69
CA ASN A 550 2.76 25.17 -21.84
C ASN A 550 3.48 25.28 -20.50
N VAL A 551 3.82 24.12 -19.91
CA VAL A 551 4.53 24.07 -18.63
C VAL A 551 6.00 24.50 -18.79
N LEU A 552 6.67 24.03 -19.86
CA LEU A 552 8.04 24.43 -20.19
C LEU A 552 8.17 25.94 -20.36
N LEU A 553 7.26 26.59 -21.10
CA LEU A 553 7.29 28.04 -21.29
C LEU A 553 7.00 28.78 -19.99
N LEU A 554 5.96 28.38 -19.25
CA LEU A 554 5.52 29.11 -18.06
C LEU A 554 6.55 29.06 -16.92
N HIS A 555 7.20 27.92 -16.71
CA HIS A 555 8.15 27.73 -15.60
C HIS A 555 9.58 28.17 -15.94
N THR A 556 10.01 28.11 -17.21
CA THR A 556 11.38 28.49 -17.58
C THR A 556 11.54 29.95 -17.97
N LEU A 557 10.51 30.60 -18.53
CA LEU A 557 10.57 31.99 -19.01
C LEU A 557 10.80 33.06 -17.92
N PRO A 558 10.33 32.89 -16.67
CA PRO A 558 10.68 33.80 -15.57
C PRO A 558 12.19 33.90 -15.32
N ILE A 559 12.96 32.83 -15.58
CA ILE A 559 14.41 32.79 -15.35
C ILE A 559 15.16 33.79 -16.24
N PRO A 560 15.10 33.71 -17.59
CA PRO A 560 15.75 34.68 -18.47
C PRO A 560 15.20 36.09 -18.23
N LEU A 561 13.91 36.24 -17.94
CA LEU A 561 13.32 37.55 -17.67
C LEU A 561 13.91 38.21 -16.41
N MET A 562 13.99 37.49 -15.30
CA MET A 562 14.54 38.01 -14.04
C MET A 562 16.04 38.28 -14.15
N VAL A 563 16.78 37.39 -14.80
CA VAL A 563 18.21 37.58 -15.10
C VAL A 563 18.43 38.84 -15.94
N PHE A 564 17.61 39.02 -16.97
CA PHE A 564 17.65 40.21 -17.82
C PHE A 564 17.30 41.49 -17.04
N LEU A 565 16.19 41.50 -16.29
CA LEU A 565 15.76 42.66 -15.52
C LEU A 565 16.78 43.07 -14.46
N PHE A 566 17.33 42.11 -13.71
CA PHE A 566 18.33 42.37 -12.69
C PHE A 566 19.66 42.83 -13.30
N GLY A 567 20.12 42.15 -14.37
CA GLY A 567 21.30 42.54 -15.11
C GLY A 567 21.19 43.94 -15.72
N MET A 568 20.04 44.30 -16.27
CA MET A 568 19.79 45.63 -16.83
C MET A 568 19.61 46.71 -15.77
N SER A 569 18.99 46.39 -14.63
CA SER A 569 18.83 47.34 -13.52
C SER A 569 20.19 47.79 -12.98
N THR A 570 21.13 46.86 -12.81
CA THR A 570 22.48 47.18 -12.32
C THR A 570 23.29 47.99 -13.32
N VAL A 571 23.25 47.62 -14.61
CA VAL A 571 23.94 48.33 -15.69
C VAL A 571 23.34 49.72 -15.93
N GLY A 572 22.02 49.83 -15.96
CA GLY A 572 21.30 51.09 -16.12
C GLY A 572 21.60 52.07 -14.98
N TRP A 573 21.60 51.61 -13.73
CA TRP A 573 21.96 52.43 -12.58
C TRP A 573 23.39 52.98 -12.66
N GLN A 574 24.35 52.16 -13.12
CA GLN A 574 25.72 52.61 -13.34
C GLN A 574 25.79 53.65 -14.47
N LEU A 575 25.23 53.36 -15.64
CA LEU A 575 25.21 54.28 -16.80
C LEU A 575 24.57 55.63 -16.51
N LEU A 576 23.51 55.66 -15.70
CA LEU A 576 22.84 56.90 -15.30
C LEU A 576 23.71 57.77 -14.40
N ARG A 577 24.59 57.15 -13.60
CA ARG A 577 25.55 57.82 -12.70
C ARG A 577 26.92 58.06 -13.33
N LEU A 578 27.15 57.68 -14.59
CA LEU A 578 28.42 57.89 -15.26
C LEU A 578 28.64 59.36 -15.62
N ASP A 579 29.80 59.89 -15.20
CA ASP A 579 30.34 61.15 -15.69
C ASP A 579 31.37 60.87 -16.81
N PRO A 580 31.07 61.22 -18.08
CA PRO A 580 31.94 60.93 -19.22
C PRO A 580 33.35 61.52 -19.08
N ILE A 581 33.49 62.66 -18.40
CA ILE A 581 34.76 63.40 -18.27
C ILE A 581 35.72 62.62 -17.35
N SER A 582 35.19 62.09 -16.24
CA SER A 582 35.96 61.34 -15.25
C SER A 582 36.57 60.02 -15.77
N ILE A 583 36.02 59.43 -16.84
CA ILE A 583 36.53 58.17 -17.43
C ILE A 583 37.71 58.45 -18.37
N ILE A 584 37.66 59.56 -19.11
CA ILE A 584 38.71 59.94 -20.06
C ILE A 584 39.95 60.45 -19.33
N GLU A 585 39.75 61.09 -18.17
CA GLU A 585 40.81 61.67 -17.35
C GLU A 585 41.56 60.63 -16.49
N ARG A 586 40.96 59.46 -16.23
CA ARG A 586 41.53 58.37 -15.41
C ARG A 586 42.62 57.54 -16.11
N ARG A 587 43.35 58.14 -17.05
CA ARG A 587 44.49 57.53 -17.73
C ARG A 587 45.74 57.66 -16.84
N ASP A 588 45.97 56.62 -16.04
CA ASP A 588 47.33 56.18 -15.70
C ASP A 588 47.73 55.04 -16.64
#